data_AF-A0A3S3QZD4-F1
#
_entry.id   AF-A0A3S3QZD4-F1
#
_cell.length_a   1.000
_cell.length_b   1.000
_cell.length_c   1.000
_cell.angle_alpha   90.00
_cell.angle_beta   90.00
_cell.angle_gamma   90.00
#
_symmetry.space_group_name_H-M   'P 1'
#
loop_
_entity.id
_entity.type
_entity.pdbx_description
1 polymer ?
#
loop_
_entity_poly.entity_id
_entity_poly.type
_entity_poly.pdbx_seq_one_letter_code
_entity_poly.pdbx_strand_id
1 'polypeptide(L)' 'MNTNLPDHDLDLIWGADAIARALNLNTKQAFYALESGKLPARKVGKRWVTSRHALRQYFSSLLEARP' A
#
# COMPACT_ATOMS: atom_id res chain seq x y z
N MET A 1 27.77 16.24 -14.97
CA MET A 1 27.37 14.90 -14.49
C MET A 1 26.48 15.14 -13.29
N ASN A 2 25.17 15.15 -13.49
CA ASN A 2 24.23 15.50 -12.43
C ASN A 2 23.80 14.18 -11.80
N THR A 3 24.34 13.85 -10.63
CA THR A 3 23.93 12.68 -9.85
C THR A 3 22.51 12.91 -9.36
N ASN A 4 21.53 12.54 -10.19
CA ASN A 4 20.14 12.37 -9.77
C ASN A 4 20.12 11.15 -8.83
N LEU A 5 20.42 11.39 -7.56
CA LEU A 5 20.11 10.44 -6.49
C LEU A 5 18.62 10.09 -6.69
N PRO A 6 18.25 8.81 -6.81
CA PRO A 6 16.84 8.45 -6.89
C PRO A 6 16.21 8.97 -5.61
N ASP A 7 15.44 10.04 -5.74
CA ASP A 7 14.59 10.56 -4.68
C ASP A 7 13.62 9.43 -4.38
N HIS A 8 14.00 8.60 -3.40
CA HIS A 8 13.18 7.54 -2.85
C HIS A 8 12.08 8.20 -2.03
N ASP A 9 11.27 9.03 -2.69
CA ASP A 9 9.99 9.48 -2.18
C ASP A 9 9.20 8.19 -1.99
N LEU A 10 9.11 7.72 -0.74
CA LEU A 10 8.64 6.38 -0.39
C LEU A 10 7.16 6.15 -0.78
N ASP A 11 6.53 7.14 -1.43
CA ASP A 11 5.13 7.22 -1.89
C ASP A 11 4.21 6.52 -0.88
N LEU A 12 4.41 6.95 0.37
CA LEU A 12 3.74 6.38 1.54
C LEU A 12 2.34 6.95 1.62
N ILE A 13 1.36 6.07 1.62
CA ILE A 13 -0.04 6.37 1.85
C ILE A 13 -0.34 6.15 3.32
N TRP A 14 -0.79 7.21 3.99
CA TRP A 14 -1.12 7.20 5.42
C TRP A 14 -2.62 7.28 5.66
N GLY A 15 -3.11 6.41 6.53
CA GLY A 15 -4.50 6.31 6.95
C GLY A 15 -5.28 5.30 6.10
N ALA A 16 -6.18 4.56 6.76
CA ALA A 16 -7.04 3.58 6.08
C ALA A 16 -7.92 4.24 5.00
N ASP A 17 -8.33 5.50 5.20
CA ASP A 17 -9.11 6.25 4.20
C ASP A 17 -8.31 6.52 2.92
N ALA A 18 -7.07 6.98 3.04
CA ALA A 18 -6.22 7.24 1.87
C ALA A 18 -5.90 5.95 1.12
N ILE A 19 -5.67 4.85 1.85
CA ILE A 19 -5.47 3.50 1.27
C ILE A 19 -6.75 3.04 0.56
N ALA A 20 -7.92 3.26 1.15
CA ALA A 20 -9.21 2.93 0.56
C ALA A 20 -9.40 3.67 -0.77
N ARG A 21 -9.15 4.99 -0.79
CA ARG A 21 -9.20 5.81 -2.01
C ARG A 21 -8.21 5.31 -3.07
N ALA A 22 -6.99 4.98 -2.68
CA ALA A 22 -5.96 4.48 -3.60
C ALA A 22 -6.34 3.12 -4.22
N LEU A 23 -7.06 2.28 -3.49
CA LEU A 23 -7.55 0.98 -3.95
C LEU A 23 -8.96 1.03 -4.55
N ASN A 24 -9.56 2.22 -4.60
CA ASN A 24 -10.96 2.44 -5.00
C ASN A 24 -11.97 1.58 -4.19
N LEU A 25 -11.66 1.33 -2.92
CA LEU A 25 -12.47 0.56 -1.96
C LEU A 25 -13.19 1.49 -0.98
N ASN A 26 -14.23 0.97 -0.32
CA ASN A 26 -14.85 1.68 0.78
C ASN A 26 -13.94 1.66 2.03
N THR A 27 -13.91 2.74 2.83
CA THR A 27 -13.03 2.88 4.00
C THR A 27 -13.21 1.73 5.01
N LYS A 28 -14.45 1.25 5.22
CA LYS A 28 -14.71 0.07 6.07
C LYS A 28 -14.11 -1.22 5.51
N GLN A 29 -14.21 -1.43 4.19
CA GLN A 29 -13.65 -2.62 3.53
C GLN A 29 -12.13 -2.58 3.56
N ALA A 30 -11.53 -1.42 3.31
CA ALA A 30 -10.09 -1.23 3.45
C ALA A 30 -9.65 -1.50 4.89
N PHE A 31 -10.34 -0.95 5.90
CA PHE A 31 -10.01 -1.19 7.30
C PHE A 31 -10.08 -2.68 7.66
N TYR A 32 -11.14 -3.37 7.25
CA TYR A 32 -11.27 -4.82 7.44
C TYR A 32 -10.16 -5.60 6.70
N ALA A 33 -9.82 -5.22 5.47
CA ALA A 33 -8.75 -5.87 4.70
C ALA A 33 -7.36 -5.64 5.29
N LEU A 34 -7.11 -4.44 5.82
CA LEU A 34 -5.89 -4.07 6.54
C LEU A 34 -5.79 -4.85 7.86
N GLU A 35 -6.87 -4.91 8.62
CA GLU A 35 -6.94 -5.63 9.90
C GLU A 35 -6.86 -7.15 9.73
N SER A 36 -7.46 -7.67 8.66
CA SER A 36 -7.36 -9.09 8.26
C SER A 36 -6.01 -9.44 7.62
N GLY A 37 -5.10 -8.48 7.39
CA GLY A 37 -3.78 -8.72 6.80
C GLY A 37 -3.79 -9.11 5.32
N LYS A 38 -4.88 -8.82 4.59
CA LYS A 38 -5.02 -9.14 3.16
C LYS A 38 -4.33 -8.12 2.25
N LEU A 39 -3.99 -6.96 2.79
CA LEU A 39 -3.31 -5.88 2.09
C LEU A 39 -1.93 -5.63 2.74
N PRO A 40 -0.90 -5.33 1.94
CA PRO A 40 0.45 -5.03 2.43
C PRO A 40 0.47 -3.64 3.06
N ALA A 41 0.04 -3.54 4.31
CA ALA A 41 0.09 -2.31 5.08
C ALA A 41 0.55 -2.59 6.50
N ARG A 42 1.17 -1.58 7.10
CA ARG A 42 1.72 -1.65 8.45
C ARG A 42 0.98 -0.68 9.35
N LYS A 43 0.62 -1.14 10.55
CA LYS A 43 0.07 -0.25 11.57
C LYS A 43 1.21 0.45 12.29
N VAL A 44 1.28 1.78 12.17
CA VAL A 44 2.27 2.62 12.85
C VAL A 44 1.53 3.53 13.83
N GLY A 45 1.62 3.17 15.11
CA GLY A 45 0.85 3.81 16.18
C GLY A 45 -0.66 3.66 15.99
N LYS A 46 -1.35 4.79 15.72
CA LYS A 46 -2.80 4.84 15.50
C LYS A 46 -3.21 4.88 14.03
N ARG A 47 -2.25 4.89 13.09
CA ARG A 47 -2.51 5.03 11.65
C ARG A 47 -1.96 3.82 10.89
N TRP A 48 -2.60 3.52 9.76
CA TRP A 48 -2.09 2.53 8.80
C TRP A 48 -1.19 3.23 7.80
N VAL A 49 -0.07 2.63 7.45
CA VAL A 49 0.83 3.12 6.41
C VAL A 49 1.08 2.00 5.41
N THR A 50 1.05 2.33 4.13
CA THR A 50 1.46 1.45 3.04
C THR A 50 2.20 2.28 1.99
N SER A 51 2.86 1.67 1.04
CA SER A 51 3.42 2.36 -0.13
C SER A 51 2.77 1.82 -1.40
N ARG A 52 2.63 2.65 -2.44
CA ARG A 52 2.13 2.12 -3.73
C ARG A 52 3.04 1.04 -4.28
N HIS A 53 4.35 1.12 -4.02
CA HIS A 53 5.28 0.07 -4.41
C HIS A 53 4.95 -1.27 -3.75
N ALA A 54 4.69 -1.30 -2.45
CA ALA A 54 4.32 -2.53 -1.74
C ALA A 54 3.00 -3.11 -2.25
N LEU A 55 1.99 -2.27 -2.49
CA LEU A 55 0.72 -2.70 -3.09
C LEU A 55 0.96 -3.31 -4.47
N ARG A 56 1.68 -2.59 -5.35
CA ARG A 56 1.95 -3.04 -6.71
C ARG A 56 2.72 -4.35 -6.73
N GLN A 57 3.76 -4.49 -5.91
CA GLN A 57 4.54 -5.72 -5.82
C GLN A 57 3.70 -6.90 -5.29
N TYR A 58 2.89 -6.67 -4.26
CA TYR A 58 2.00 -7.70 -3.72
C TYR A 58 0.98 -8.18 -4.75
N PHE A 59 0.28 -7.26 -5.42
CA PHE A 59 -0.68 -7.63 -6.45
C PHE A 59 -0.02 -8.24 -7.68
N SER A 60 1.15 -7.74 -8.10
CA SER A 60 1.92 -8.34 -9.20
C SER A 60 2.31 -9.78 -8.86
N SER A 61 2.82 -10.03 -7.64
CA SER A 61 3.14 -11.38 -7.18
C SER A 61 1.92 -12.29 -7.10
N LEU A 62 0.75 -11.75 -6.74
CA LEU A 62 -0.50 -12.49 -6.67
C LEU A 62 -1.02 -12.87 -8.08
N LEU A 63 -0.84 -11.99 -9.07
CA LEU A 63 -1.27 -12.21 -10.45
C LEU A 63 -0.30 -13.07 -11.28
N GLU A 64 1.01 -12.98 -11.01
CA GLU A 64 2.05 -13.79 -11.67
C GLU A 64 1.96 -15.28 -11.29
N ALA A 65 1.36 -15.60 -10.14
CA ALA A 65 1.16 -16.96 -9.65
C ALA A 65 0.05 -17.74 -10.41
N ARG A 66 -0.06 -17.56 -11.73
CA ARG A 66 -0.93 -18.35 -12.60
C ARG A 66 -0.12 -19.45 -13.30
N PRO A 67 -0.55 -20.73 -13.25
CA PRO A 67 0.02 -21.79 -14.06
C PRO A 67 -0.29 -21.61 -15.55
#